data_AF-A0A3C0ZZW8-F1
#
_entry.id   AF-A0A3C0ZZW8-F1
#
_cell.length_a   1.000
_cell.length_b   1.000
_cell.length_c   1.000
_cell.angle_alpha   90.00
_cell.angle_beta   90.00
_cell.angle_gamma   90.00
#
_symmetry.space_group_name_H-M   'P 1'
#
loop_
_entity.id
_entity.type
_entity.pdbx_description
1 polymer ?
#
loop_
_entity_poly.entity_id
_entity_poly.type
_entity_poly.pdbx_seq_one_letter_code
_entity_poly.pdbx_strand_id
1 'polypeptide(L)' 'MRSVSIIGIGQTEVREHWERPLRELAVTSITAALDDAGIDRADALYVGNMLSGELTGQEHLATLI' A
#
# COMPACT_ATOMS: atom_id res chain seq x y z
N MET A 1 14.69 -14.94 18.24
CA MET A 1 13.91 -13.82 17.68
C MET A 1 14.88 -12.79 17.12
N ARG A 2 14.58 -12.18 15.98
CA ARG A 2 15.40 -11.10 15.41
C ARG A 2 14.78 -9.75 15.80
N SER A 3 15.61 -8.72 15.99
CA SER A 3 15.13 -7.35 16.20
C SER A 3 14.39 -6.83 14.97
N VAL A 4 13.37 -6.01 15.17
CA VAL A 4 12.55 -5.41 14.11
C VAL A 4 12.50 -3.91 14.32
N SER A 5 12.57 -3.15 13.23
CA SER A 5 12.44 -1.70 13.21
C SER A 5 11.61 -1.26 12.01
N ILE A 6 10.94 -0.11 12.13
CA ILE A 6 10.31 0.58 11.01
C ILE A 6 11.37 1.49 10.41
N ILE A 7 11.62 1.37 9.11
CA ILE A 7 12.66 2.15 8.41
C ILE A 7 12.09 3.18 7.45
N GLY A 8 10.79 3.15 7.15
CA GLY A 8 10.13 4.18 6.35
C GLY A 8 8.60 4.10 6.46
N ILE A 9 7.93 5.20 6.15
CA ILE A 9 6.47 5.33 6.13
C ILE A 9 6.00 6.06 4.87
N GLY A 10 4.80 5.72 4.42
CA GLY A 10 4.16 6.38 3.29
C GLY A 10 2.65 6.35 3.43
N GLN A 11 1.99 7.39 2.97
CA GLN A 11 0.55 7.55 3.13
C GLN A 11 -0.04 8.32 1.95
N THR A 12 -1.26 7.93 1.57
CA THR A 12 -2.14 8.79 0.80
C THR A 12 -3.00 9.60 1.75
N GLU A 13 -3.36 10.81 1.35
CA GLU A 13 -4.25 11.63 2.15
C GLU A 13 -5.61 10.96 2.38
N VAL A 14 -6.20 11.12 3.56
CA VAL A 14 -7.55 10.60 3.86
C VAL A 14 -8.59 11.57 3.31
N ARG A 15 -9.11 11.25 2.12
CA ARG A 15 -10.13 12.03 1.42
C ARG A 15 -10.99 11.11 0.56
N GLU A 16 -12.02 11.69 -0.03
CA GLU A 16 -12.80 11.05 -1.06
C GLU A 16 -12.07 11.09 -2.41
N HIS A 17 -11.39 10.00 -2.77
CA HIS A 17 -10.63 9.89 -4.03
C HIS A 17 -11.44 9.22 -5.14
N TRP A 18 -12.61 9.77 -5.48
CA TRP A 18 -13.54 9.16 -6.44
C TRP A 18 -12.92 8.87 -7.82
N GLU A 19 -11.98 9.71 -8.24
CA GLU A 19 -11.31 9.61 -9.55
C GLU A 19 -10.08 8.69 -9.55
N ARG A 20 -9.68 8.13 -8.41
CA ARG A 20 -8.44 7.36 -8.27
C ARG A 20 -8.73 5.91 -7.90
N PRO A 21 -8.29 4.93 -8.71
CA PRO A 21 -8.50 3.53 -8.37
C PRO A 21 -7.63 3.11 -7.17
N LEU A 22 -8.08 2.09 -6.44
CA LEU A 22 -7.40 1.57 -5.24
C LEU A 22 -5.91 1.26 -5.45
N ARG A 23 -5.55 0.68 -6.61
CA ARG A 23 -4.14 0.38 -6.95
C ARG A 23 -3.26 1.63 -7.03
N GLU A 24 -3.81 2.75 -7.50
CA GLU A 24 -3.05 3.99 -7.60
C GLU A 24 -2.82 4.61 -6.22
N LEU A 25 -3.83 4.53 -5.33
CA LEU A 25 -3.67 4.93 -3.94
C LEU A 25 -2.60 4.07 -3.26
N ALA A 26 -2.62 2.75 -3.47
CA ALA A 26 -1.63 1.85 -2.92
C ALA A 26 -0.21 2.12 -3.45
N VAL A 27 -0.03 2.28 -4.77
CA VAL A 27 1.28 2.61 -5.36
C VAL A 27 1.81 3.93 -4.79
N THR A 28 0.95 4.95 -4.65
CA THR A 28 1.35 6.25 -4.10
C THR A 28 1.91 6.12 -2.68
N SER A 29 1.24 5.40 -1.79
CA SER A 29 1.71 5.22 -0.41
C SER A 29 2.93 4.30 -0.32
N ILE A 30 3.00 3.25 -1.14
CA ILE A 30 4.12 2.30 -1.17
C ILE A 30 5.38 2.99 -1.68
N THR A 31 5.32 3.72 -2.80
CA THR A 31 6.49 4.45 -3.33
C THR A 31 7.00 5.46 -2.31
N ALA A 32 6.11 6.24 -1.67
CA ALA A 32 6.52 7.15 -0.60
C ALA A 32 7.22 6.45 0.57
N ALA A 33 6.75 5.24 0.95
CA ALA A 33 7.37 4.46 2.03
C ALA A 33 8.75 3.90 1.65
N LEU A 34 8.92 3.47 0.39
CA LEU A 34 10.21 3.01 -0.13
C LEU A 34 11.22 4.15 -0.21
N ASP A 35 10.78 5.32 -0.67
CA ASP A 35 11.59 6.54 -0.74
C ASP A 35 12.04 6.99 0.67
N ASP A 36 11.13 7.04 1.64
CA ASP A 36 11.45 7.38 3.04
C ASP A 36 12.41 6.37 3.67
N ALA A 37 12.29 5.09 3.30
CA ALA A 37 13.20 4.03 3.73
C ALA A 37 14.56 4.03 3.01
N GLY A 38 14.70 4.74 1.88
CA GLY A 38 15.90 4.73 1.06
C GLY A 38 16.21 3.35 0.44
N ILE A 39 15.18 2.59 0.06
CA ILE A 39 15.31 1.26 -0.56
C ILE A 39 14.50 1.19 -1.86
N ASP A 40 14.97 0.37 -2.81
CA ASP A 40 14.29 0.20 -4.10
C ASP A 40 13.34 -1.01 -4.14
N ARG A 41 13.41 -1.90 -3.14
CA ARG A 41 12.67 -3.18 -3.14
C ARG A 41 12.32 -3.68 -1.74
N ALA A 42 11.16 -4.31 -1.64
CA ALA A 42 10.76 -5.15 -0.50
C ALA A 42 10.67 -6.61 -0.94
N ASP A 43 10.99 -7.56 -0.07
CA ASP A 43 10.92 -8.98 -0.41
C ASP A 43 9.49 -9.56 -0.30
N ALA A 44 8.60 -8.88 0.43
CA ALA A 44 7.20 -9.28 0.59
C ALA A 44 6.29 -8.06 0.81
N LEU A 45 5.04 -8.18 0.36
CA LEU A 45 3.97 -7.21 0.58
C LEU A 45 2.81 -7.91 1.32
N TYR A 46 2.35 -7.29 2.40
CA TYR A 46 1.16 -7.71 3.14
C TYR A 46 0.12 -6.61 3.07
N VAL A 47 -1.09 -6.93 2.59
CA VAL A 47 -2.16 -5.96 2.38
C VAL A 47 -3.35 -6.31 3.26
N GLY A 48 -3.81 -5.33 4.04
CA GLY A 48 -5.08 -5.39 4.77
C GLY A 48 -6.11 -4.47 4.11
N ASN A 49 -7.29 -5.01 3.80
CA ASN A 49 -8.42 -4.25 3.28
C ASN A 49 -9.74 -4.83 3.81
N MET A 50 -10.71 -3.96 4.07
CA MET A 50 -11.99 -4.34 4.68
C MET A 50 -13.13 -4.54 3.67
N LEU A 51 -13.10 -3.87 2.50
CA LEU A 51 -14.27 -3.73 1.62
C LEU A 51 -13.95 -3.79 0.12
N SER A 52 -12.76 -4.27 -0.29
CA SER A 52 -12.35 -4.21 -1.69
C SER A 52 -13.20 -5.11 -2.61
N GLY A 53 -13.68 -6.25 -2.13
CA GLY A 53 -14.70 -7.05 -2.83
C GLY A 53 -15.96 -6.25 -3.13
N GLU A 54 -16.59 -5.70 -2.09
CA GLU A 54 -17.87 -5.00 -2.19
C GLU A 54 -17.78 -3.67 -2.96
N LEU A 55 -16.72 -2.88 -2.74
CA LEU A 55 -16.61 -1.53 -3.31
C LEU A 55 -15.91 -1.50 -4.66
N THR A 56 -15.06 -2.50 -4.95
CA THR A 56 -14.21 -2.48 -6.16
C THR A 56 -14.25 -3.76 -6.98
N GLY A 57 -14.94 -4.81 -6.51
CA GLY A 57 -15.00 -6.11 -7.18
C GLY A 57 -13.66 -6.86 -7.20
N GLN A 58 -12.74 -6.54 -6.28
CA GLN A 58 -11.40 -7.12 -6.26
C GLN A 58 -10.98 -7.52 -4.84
N GLU A 59 -10.66 -8.80 -4.66
CA GLU A 59 -10.24 -9.35 -3.36
C GLU A 59 -8.72 -9.54 -3.26
N HIS A 60 -8.04 -9.85 -4.37
CA HIS A 60 -6.62 -10.21 -4.37
C HIS A 60 -5.73 -8.98 -4.58
N LEU A 61 -5.71 -8.09 -3.59
CA LEU A 61 -5.04 -6.78 -3.70
C LEU A 61 -3.51 -6.88 -3.76
N ALA A 62 -2.89 -7.72 -2.93
CA ALA A 62 -1.41 -7.81 -2.88
C ALA A 62 -0.79 -8.28 -4.20
N THR A 63 -1.55 -9.01 -5.02
CA THR A 63 -1.12 -9.43 -6.38
C THR A 63 -1.57 -8.47 -7.48
N LEU A 64 -2.56 -7.61 -7.20
CA LEU A 64 -2.97 -6.55 -8.12
C LEU A 64 -1.96 -5.40 -8.13
N ILE A 65 -1.42 -5.08 -6.96
CA ILE A 65 -0.53 -3.94 -6.70
C ILE A 65 0.91 -4.28 -7.06
#